data_AF-A0A4Q3UQ58-F1
#
_entry.id   AF-A0A4Q3UQ58-F1
#
_cell.length_a   1.000
_cell.length_b   1.000
_cell.length_c   1.000
_cell.angle_alpha   90.00
_cell.angle_beta   90.00
_cell.angle_gamma   90.00
#
_symmetry.space_group_name_H-M   'P 1'
#
loop_
_entity.id
_entity.type
_entity.pdbx_description
1 polymer ?
#
loop_
_entity_poly.entity_id
_entity_poly.type
_entity_poly.pdbx_seq_one_letter_code
_entity_poly.pdbx_strand_id
1 'polypeptide(L)' 'MDDHAVTTTRDILIVGGGLAGLFLALKLAPRRCTVIALAPLGQAAASAWAQG' A
#
# COMPACT_ATOMS: atom_id res chain seq x y z
N MET A 1 22.35 26.44 0.00
CA MET A 1 21.33 26.23 -1.06
C MET A 1 21.43 24.77 -1.36
N ASP A 2 20.79 23.99 -0.50
CA ASP A 2 21.22 22.62 -0.25
C ASP A 2 20.55 21.76 -1.29
N ASP A 3 21.35 21.20 -2.20
CA ASP A 3 20.91 20.21 -3.17
C ASP A 3 20.22 19.08 -2.41
N HIS A 4 18.88 19.06 -2.43
CA HIS A 4 18.07 17.92 -2.06
C HIS A 4 18.32 16.85 -3.12
N ALA A 5 19.46 16.17 -3.02
CA ALA A 5 19.78 15.01 -3.82
C ALA A 5 18.63 14.02 -3.66
N VAL A 6 17.78 13.94 -4.70
CA VAL A 6 16.71 12.95 -4.79
C VAL A 6 17.40 11.61 -4.90
N THR A 7 17.69 11.03 -3.75
CA THR A 7 18.11 9.63 -3.65
C THR A 7 16.96 8.84 -4.27
N THR A 8 17.17 8.27 -5.44
CA THR A 8 16.14 7.54 -6.18
C THR A 8 15.93 6.18 -5.52
N THR A 9 15.47 6.19 -4.27
CA THR A 9 14.97 5.01 -3.59
C THR A 9 13.69 4.61 -4.31
N ARG A 10 13.67 3.41 -4.90
CA ARG A 10 12.48 2.87 -5.56
C ARG A 10 11.51 2.36 -4.49
N ASP A 11 10.85 3.28 -3.81
CA ASP A 11 9.83 2.98 -2.82
C ASP A 11 8.52 2.56 -3.51
N ILE A 12 7.84 1.57 -2.95
CA ILE A 12 6.59 1.03 -3.50
C ILE A 12 5.42 1.63 -2.74
N LEU A 13 4.54 2.33 -3.46
CA LEU A 13 3.28 2.85 -2.94
C LEU A 13 2.10 2.02 -3.46
N ILE A 14 1.31 1.49 -2.54
CA ILE A 14 0.08 0.73 -2.84
C ILE A 14 -1.11 1.59 -2.44
N VAL A 15 -1.99 1.89 -3.40
CA VAL A 15 -3.23 2.63 -3.16
C VAL A 15 -4.39 1.64 -3.10
N GLY A 16 -4.96 1.46 -1.91
CA GLY A 16 -6.07 0.55 -1.65
C GLY A 16 -5.75 -0.47 -0.56
N GLY A 17 -6.42 -0.35 0.59
CA GLY A 17 -6.32 -1.27 1.74
C GLY A 17 -7.23 -2.50 1.65
N GLY A 18 -7.52 -2.99 0.44
CA GLY A 18 -8.28 -4.23 0.24
C GLY A 18 -7.40 -5.49 0.29
N LEU A 19 -8.02 -6.68 0.24
CA LEU A 19 -7.29 -7.95 0.27
C LEU A 19 -6.22 -8.05 -0.83
N ALA A 20 -6.52 -7.57 -2.04
CA ALA A 20 -5.54 -7.56 -3.14
C ALA A 20 -4.31 -6.68 -2.83
N GLY A 21 -4.52 -5.48 -2.26
CA GLY A 21 -3.43 -4.56 -1.90
C GLY A 21 -2.59 -5.09 -0.75
N LEU A 22 -3.22 -5.68 0.27
CA LEU A 22 -2.50 -6.29 1.40
C LEU A 22 -1.75 -7.57 0.97
N PHE A 23 -2.36 -8.40 0.12
CA PHE A 23 -1.70 -9.57 -0.43
C PHE A 23 -0.49 -9.20 -1.30
N LEU A 24 -0.61 -8.14 -2.10
CA LEU A 24 0.50 -7.56 -2.85
C LEU A 24 1.63 -7.10 -1.90
N ALA A 25 1.30 -6.37 -0.83
CA ALA A 25 2.27 -5.93 0.17
C ALA A 25 3.04 -7.11 0.78
N LEU A 26 2.34 -8.21 1.11
CA LEU A 26 2.96 -9.44 1.62
C LEU A 26 3.85 -10.11 0.58
N LYS A 27 3.42 -10.15 -0.69
CA LYS A 27 4.21 -10.72 -1.79
C LYS A 27 5.48 -9.92 -2.12
N LEU A 28 5.52 -8.65 -1.75
CA LEU A 28 6.69 -7.79 -1.93
C LEU A 28 7.78 -8.01 -0.88
N ALA A 29 7.51 -8.75 0.20
CA ALA A 29 8.52 -9.03 1.22
C ALA A 29 9.81 -9.61 0.61
N PRO A 30 11.00 -9.14 1.01
CA PRO A 30 11.29 -8.21 2.13
C PRO A 30 11.34 -6.72 1.74
N ARG A 31 10.90 -6.34 0.53
CA ARG A 31 10.95 -4.94 0.08
C ARG A 31 9.95 -4.09 0.89
N ARG A 32 10.41 -2.90 1.27
CA ARG A 32 9.56 -1.90 1.95
C ARG A 32 8.49 -1.40 0.98
N CYS A 33 7.25 -1.36 1.44
CA CYS A 33 6.15 -0.75 0.73
C CYS A 33 5.25 0.02 1.70
N THR A 34 4.61 1.07 1.20
CA THR A 34 3.66 1.90 1.94
C THR A 34 2.27 1.64 1.36
N VAL A 35 1.29 1.34 2.21
CA VAL A 35 -0.11 1.13 1.81
C VAL A 35 -0.96 2.30 2.29
N ILE A 36 -1.70 2.92 1.38
CA ILE A 36 -2.70 3.95 1.70
C ILE A 36 -4.10 3.35 1.57
N ALA A 37 -4.93 3.53 2.61
CA ALA A 37 -6.33 3.13 2.61
C ALA A 37 -7.23 4.37 2.76
N LEU A 38 -8.30 4.44 1.96
CA LEU A 38 -9.26 5.56 1.97
C LEU A 38 -10.24 5.50 3.16
N ALA A 39 -10.26 4.40 3.89
CA ALA A 39 -11.07 4.17 5.09
C ALA A 39 -10.38 3.10 5.96
N PRO A 40 -10.82 2.87 7.21
CA PRO A 40 -10.34 1.75 8.00
C PRO A 40 -10.42 0.42 7.25
N LEU A 41 -9.41 -0.44 7.46
CA LEU A 41 -9.35 -1.75 6.82
C LEU A 41 -10.63 -2.53 7.13
N GLY A 42 -11.21 -3.16 6.11
CA GLY A 42 -12.44 -3.92 6.26
C GLY A 42 -13.73 -3.10 6.29
N GLN A 43 -13.71 -1.77 6.10
CA GLN A 43 -14.94 -0.97 6.06
C GLN A 43 -15.36 -0.50 4.66
N ALA A 44 -14.41 -0.10 3.80
CA ALA A 44 -14.73 0.47 2.49
C ALA A 44 -14.10 -0.25 1.29
N ALA A 45 -13.33 -1.32 1.53
CA ALA A 45 -12.79 -2.11 0.42
C ALA A 45 -13.89 -2.97 -0.21
N ALA A 46 -13.88 -3.14 -1.53
CA ALA A 46 -14.78 -4.10 -2.21
C ALA A 46 -14.68 -5.51 -1.60
N SER A 47 -13.50 -5.88 -1.10
CA SER A 47 -13.29 -7.14 -0.37
C SER A 47 -14.05 -7.22 0.95
N ALA A 48 -14.37 -6.10 1.61
CA ALA A 48 -15.17 -6.11 2.84
C ALA A 48 -16.63 -6.46 2.57
N TRP A 49 -17.21 -5.91 1.49
CA TRP A 49 -18.60 -6.21 1.10
C TRP A 49 -18.77 -7.57 0.44
N ALA A 50 -17.67 -8.14 -0.07
CA ALA A 50 -17.64 -9.49 -0.61
C ALA A 50 -17.55 -10.59 0.47
N GLN A 51 -17.43 -10.24 1.76
CA GLN A 51 -17.30 -11.22 2.86
C GLN A 51 -18.62 -11.88 3.27
N GLY A 52 -19.76 -11.39 2.76
CA GLY A 52 -21.06 -12.09 2.76
C GLY A 52 -21.47 -12.68 4.10
#